data_AF-A0A060UQV4-F1
#
_entry.id   AF-A0A060UQV4-F1
#
_cell.length_a   1.000
_cell.length_b   1.000
_cell.length_c   1.000
_cell.angle_alpha   90.00
_cell.angle_beta   90.00
_cell.angle_gamma   90.00
#
_symmetry.space_group_name_H-M   'P 1'
#
loop_
_entity.id
_entity.type
_entity.pdbx_description
1 polymer ?
#
loop_
_entity_poly.entity_id
_entity_poly.type
_entity_poly.pdbx_seq_one_letter_code
_entity_poly.pdbx_strand_id
1 'polypeptide(L)' 'MNITVQHTEVGRYALISTAPGSEIALLLDDAIPTAQSIRRHAEALRLHATPKIHPFAALIDEAADRYEMGIQ' A
#
# COMPACT_ATOMS: atom_id res chain seq x y z
N MET A 1 -0.66 -11.96 3.55
CA MET A 1 -0.29 -10.63 3.04
C MET A 1 0.79 -10.10 3.95
N ASN A 2 1.93 -9.70 3.39
CA ASN A 2 3.05 -9.12 4.12
C ASN A 2 3.27 -7.69 3.61
N ILE A 3 3.64 -6.76 4.48
CA ILE A 3 3.88 -5.36 4.13
C ILE A 3 5.32 -5.06 4.47
N THR A 4 6.15 -4.88 3.44
CA THR A 4 7.54 -4.50 3.62
C THR A 4 7.70 -3.05 3.18
N VAL A 5 8.34 -2.24 4.03
CA VAL A 5 8.68 -0.86 3.68
C VAL A 5 10.10 -0.86 3.15
N GLN A 6 10.27 -0.35 1.93
CA GLN A 6 11.58 -0.19 1.31
C GLN A 6 11.92 1.29 1.15
N HIS A 7 13.16 1.61 1.48
CA HIS A 7 13.73 2.94 1.29
C HIS A 7 14.73 2.88 0.13
N THR A 8 14.55 3.71 -0.88
CA THR A 8 15.45 3.83 -2.03
C THR A 8 15.95 5.26 -2.18
N GLU A 9 17.00 5.48 -2.97
CA GLU A 9 17.50 6.83 -3.28
C GLU A 9 16.48 7.70 -4.02
N VAL A 10 15.48 7.09 -4.68
CA VAL A 10 14.47 7.75 -5.51
C VAL A 10 13.17 8.05 -4.73
N GLY A 11 13.05 7.52 -3.50
CA GLY A 11 11.83 7.67 -2.69
C GLY A 11 11.62 6.51 -1.73
N ARG A 12 10.58 6.64 -0.90
CA ARG A 12 10.17 5.60 0.05
C ARG A 12 8.97 4.87 -0.53
N TYR A 13 8.96 3.54 -0.43
CA TYR A 13 7.88 2.73 -0.97
C TYR A 13 7.34 1.75 0.08
N ALA A 14 6.03 1.61 0.17
CA ALA A 14 5.41 0.45 0.80
C ALA A 14 5.18 -0.63 -0.25
N LEU A 15 5.75 -1.81 -0.05
CA LEU A 15 5.51 -3.00 -0.85
C LEU A 15 4.50 -3.89 -0.12
N ILE A 16 3.35 -4.10 -0.75
CA ILE A 16 2.31 -4.99 -0.25
C ILE A 16 2.39 -6.29 -1.05
N SER A 17 2.89 -7.35 -0.42
CA SER A 17 2.93 -8.70 -0.98
C SER A 17 1.64 -9.43 -0.66
N THR A 18 0.80 -9.60 -1.67
CA THR A 18 -0.51 -10.27 -1.55
C THR A 18 -0.42 -11.76 -1.85
N ALA A 19 0.48 -12.14 -2.77
CA ALA A 19 0.86 -13.51 -3.10
C ALA A 19 2.31 -13.54 -3.62
N PRO A 20 2.99 -14.69 -3.68
CA PRO A 20 4.31 -14.80 -4.31
C PRO A 20 4.28 -14.28 -5.75
N GLY A 21 5.13 -13.30 -6.07
CA GLY A 21 5.16 -12.64 -7.38
C GLY A 21 4.08 -11.58 -7.62
N SER A 22 3.24 -11.28 -6.63
CA SER A 22 2.23 -10.22 -6.67
C SER A 22 2.51 -9.18 -5.60
N GLU A 23 3.22 -8.14 -6.01
CA GLU A 23 3.67 -7.03 -5.17
C GLU A 23 3.08 -5.72 -5.68
N ILE A 24 2.53 -4.94 -4.75
CA ILE A 24 1.99 -3.62 -5.04
C ILE A 24 2.94 -2.60 -4.40
N ALA A 25 3.59 -1.79 -5.23
CA ALA A 25 4.45 -0.69 -4.77
C ALA A 25 3.64 0.60 -4.64
N LEU A 26 3.65 1.19 -3.44
CA LEU A 26 3.03 2.48 -3.13
C LEU A 26 4.12 3.48 -2.79
N LEU A 27 4.15 4.63 -3.45
CA LEU A 27 5.13 5.69 -3.19
C LEU A 27 4.70 6.50 -1.96
N LEU A 28 5.49 6.49 -0.91
CA LEU A 28 5.21 7.21 0.32
C LEU A 28 5.90 8.58 0.31
N ASP A 29 5.11 9.64 0.54
CA ASP A 29 5.64 10.99 0.75
C ASP A 29 6.26 11.14 2.14
N ASP A 30 5.72 10.43 3.13
CA ASP A 30 6.12 10.53 4.53
C ASP A 30 7.39 9.72 4.84
N ALA A 31 8.16 10.19 5.83
CA ALA A 31 9.38 9.51 6.28
C ALA A 31 9.12 8.14 6.93
N ILE A 32 7.93 7.99 7.52
CA ILE A 32 7.45 6.77 8.18
C ILE A 32 6.07 6.48 7.60
N PRO A 33 5.86 5.30 6.97
CA PRO A 33 4.52 4.92 6.56
C PRO A 33 3.58 4.91 7.75
N THR A 34 2.44 5.55 7.58
CA THR A 34 1.29 5.44 8.48
C THR A 34 0.18 4.69 7.77
N ALA A 35 -0.69 4.01 8.53
CA ALA A 35 -1.90 3.41 7.95
C ALA A 35 -2.70 4.43 7.13
N GLN A 36 -2.77 5.68 7.58
CA GLN A 36 -3.42 6.78 6.85
C GLN A 36 -2.74 7.09 5.50
N SER A 37 -1.41 7.12 5.43
CA SER A 37 -0.68 7.32 4.17
C SER A 37 -0.92 6.19 3.15
N ILE A 38 -1.09 4.95 3.64
CA ILE A 38 -1.43 3.78 2.83
C ILE A 38 -2.88 3.90 2.32
N ARG A 39 -3.84 4.26 3.19
CA ARG A 39 -5.26 4.46 2.78
C ARG A 39 -5.45 5.56 1.73
N ARG A 40 -4.64 6.64 1.77
CA ARG A 40 -4.65 7.67 0.73
C ARG A 40 -4.36 7.10 -0.66
N HIS A 41 -3.54 6.06 -0.77
CA HIS A 41 -3.28 5.38 -2.04
C HIS A 41 -4.49 4.57 -2.51
N ALA A 42 -5.19 3.90 -1.60
CA ALA A 42 -6.44 3.21 -1.94
C ALA A 42 -7.50 4.20 -2.44
N GLU A 43 -7.61 5.37 -1.81
CA GLU A 43 -8.51 6.44 -2.22
C GLU A 43 -8.14 7.04 -3.58
N ALA A 44 -6.86 7.35 -3.80
CA ALA A 44 -6.37 7.82 -5.11
C ALA A 44 -6.62 6.77 -6.21
N LEU A 45 -6.41 5.48 -5.91
CA LEU A 45 -6.76 4.41 -6.84
C LEU A 45 -8.25 4.37 -7.10
N ARG A 46 -9.14 4.48 -6.11
CA ARG A 46 -10.59 4.54 -6.36
C ARG A 46 -11.01 5.69 -7.25
N LEU A 47 -10.39 6.86 -7.07
CA LEU A 47 -10.69 8.07 -7.83
C LEU A 47 -10.20 8.00 -9.28
N HIS A 48 -9.10 7.29 -9.53
CA HIS A 48 -8.45 7.22 -10.85
C HIS A 48 -8.55 5.84 -11.53
N ALA A 49 -9.11 4.83 -10.87
CA ALA A 49 -9.18 3.46 -11.36
C ALA A 49 -10.25 3.28 -12.43
N THR A 50 -9.84 2.58 -13.49
CA THR A 50 -10.80 1.85 -14.32
C THR A 50 -11.35 0.65 -13.53
N PRO A 51 -12.53 0.08 -13.87
CA PRO A 51 -13.19 -0.96 -13.07
C PRO A 51 -12.33 -2.18 -12.73
N LYS A 52 -11.28 -2.45 -13.51
CA LYS A 52 -10.33 -3.55 -13.29
C LYS A 52 -9.36 -3.33 -12.12
N ILE A 53 -9.19 -2.10 -11.65
CA ILE A 53 -8.20 -1.72 -10.63
C ILE A 53 -8.84 -1.59 -9.23
N HIS A 54 -10.17 -1.60 -9.17
CA HIS A 54 -10.96 -1.54 -7.94
C HIS A 54 -10.61 -2.61 -6.88
N PRO A 55 -10.22 -3.86 -7.24
CA PRO A 55 -9.78 -4.86 -6.26
C PRO A 55 -8.48 -4.48 -5.53
N PHE A 56 -7.59 -3.71 -6.17
CA PHE A 56 -6.32 -3.30 -5.56
C PHE A 56 -6.53 -2.28 -4.44
N ALA A 57 -7.53 -1.40 -4.55
CA ALA A 57 -7.86 -0.47 -3.49
C ALA A 57 -8.30 -1.18 -2.20
N ALA A 58 -9.07 -2.28 -2.32
CA ALA A 58 -9.47 -3.09 -1.17
C ALA A 58 -8.26 -3.79 -0.51
N LEU A 59 -7.31 -4.28 -1.31
CA LEU A 59 -6.07 -4.89 -0.80
C LEU A 59 -5.18 -3.87 -0.06
N ILE A 60 -5.16 -2.62 -0.53
CA ILE A 60 -4.39 -1.55 0.12
C ILE A 60 -5.04 -1.11 1.43
N ASP A 61 -6.37 -1.06 1.51
CA ASP A 61 -7.06 -0.79 2.79
C ASP A 61 -6.82 -1.91 3.80
N GLU A 62 -6.92 -3.18 3.39
CA GLU A 62 -6.59 -4.31 4.26
C GLU A 62 -5.13 -4.22 4.74
N ALA A 63 -4.22 -3.75 3.88
CA ALA A 63 -2.82 -3.56 4.26
C ALA A 63 -2.66 -2.46 5.31
N ALA A 64 -3.35 -1.34 5.14
CA ALA A 64 -3.35 -0.28 6.13
C ALA A 64 -3.87 -0.77 7.50
N ASP A 65 -4.92 -1.58 7.51
CA ASP A 65 -5.50 -2.14 8.75
C ASP A 65 -4.51 -3.08 9.46
N ARG A 66 -3.84 -3.97 8.71
CA ARG A 66 -2.81 -4.86 9.29
C ARG A 66 -1.62 -4.10 9.83
N TYR A 67 -1.21 -3.04 9.14
CA TYR A 67 -0.13 -2.16 9.56
C TYR A 67 -0.49 -1.41 10.86
N GLU A 68 -1.74 -0.92 10.98
CA GLU A 68 -2.26 -0.29 12.20
C GLU A 68 -2.33 -1.26 13.39
N MET A 69 -2.66 -2.52 13.13
CA MET A 69 -2.71 -3.58 14.15
C MET A 69 -1.32 -4.10 14.59
N GLY A 70 -0.23 -3.61 13.99
CA GLY A 70 1.14 -3.99 14.35
C GLY A 70 1.51 -5.43 13.97
N ILE A 71 0.74 -6.06 13.07
CA ILE A 71 1.03 -7.41 12.60
C ILE A 71 2.09 -7.31 11.50
N GLN A 72 3.35 -7.47 11.91
CA GLN A 72 4.51 -7.69 11.03
C GLN A 72 4.49 -9.09 10.42
#